data_AF-A0A6B3F9G6-F1
#
_entry.id   AF-A0A6B3F9G6-F1
#
_cell.length_a   1.000
_cell.length_b   1.000
_cell.length_c   1.000
_cell.angle_alpha   90.00
_cell.angle_beta   90.00
_cell.angle_gamma   90.00
#
_symmetry.space_group_name_H-M   'P 1'
#
loop_
_entity.id
_entity.type
_entity.pdbx_description
1 polymer ?
#
loop_
_entity_poly.entity_id
_entity_poly.type
_entity_poly.pdbx_seq_one_letter_code
_entity_poly.pdbx_strand_id
1 'polypeptide(L)'
;LGHNAGEIAIASTGLIGELLPMDKLLPGVDTAVAALSEHGGEKAALAIKTTDTVHKTSVAQRDGWSVGGMAKGAGMLAPGLATMLVVLTTDADLDSPALDRALRAATRVTFDRVDSDGCMST
;
A
#
# COMPACT_ATOMS: atom_id res chain seq x y z
N LEU A 1 19.07 3.83 -1.99
CA LEU A 1 18.30 3.15 -0.93
C LEU A 1 19.15 2.24 -0.05
N GLY A 2 20.24 1.64 -0.54
CA GLY A 2 21.11 0.80 0.33
C GLY A 2 20.53 -0.58 0.67
N HIS A 3 19.46 -0.97 -0.01
CA HIS A 3 18.77 -2.26 0.14
C HIS A 3 19.00 -3.15 -1.07
N ASN A 4 18.87 -4.46 -0.88
CA ASN A 4 18.90 -5.42 -1.98
C ASN A 4 17.56 -5.44 -2.73
N ALA A 5 17.56 -5.94 -3.96
CA ALA A 5 16.34 -5.96 -4.78
C ALA A 5 15.20 -6.81 -4.18
N GLY A 6 15.53 -7.85 -3.40
CA GLY A 6 14.54 -8.70 -2.73
C GLY A 6 13.86 -8.04 -1.52
N GLU A 7 14.41 -6.92 -1.03
CA GLU A 7 13.83 -6.11 0.05
C GLU A 7 12.88 -5.03 -0.48
N ILE A 8 12.77 -4.88 -1.81
CA ILE A 8 11.94 -3.86 -2.45
C ILE A 8 10.70 -4.52 -3.04
N ALA A 9 9.56 -4.31 -2.40
CA ALA A 9 8.27 -4.68 -2.95
C ALA A 9 7.83 -3.70 -4.05
N ILE A 10 7.24 -4.23 -5.12
CA ILE A 10 6.67 -3.45 -6.22
C ILE A 10 5.16 -3.72 -6.27
N ALA A 11 4.38 -2.66 -6.29
CA ALA A 11 2.93 -2.72 -6.48
C ALA A 11 2.54 -1.83 -7.66
N SER A 12 1.60 -2.28 -8.48
CA SER A 12 1.10 -1.54 -9.64
C SER A 12 -0.43 -1.59 -9.67
N THR A 13 -1.05 -0.50 -10.09
CA THR A 13 -2.49 -0.38 -10.28
C THR A 13 -2.75 0.56 -11.44
N GLY A 14 -3.79 0.29 -12.23
CA GLY A 14 -4.15 1.12 -13.38
C GLY A 14 -4.61 0.28 -14.55
N LEU A 15 -4.32 0.75 -15.76
CA LEU A 15 -4.68 0.08 -17.00
C LEU A 15 -3.88 -1.21 -17.18
N ILE A 16 -4.55 -2.27 -17.64
CA ILE A 16 -3.95 -3.57 -17.96
C ILE A 16 -3.56 -3.61 -19.43
N GLY A 17 -2.40 -4.18 -19.74
CA GLY A 17 -1.93 -4.35 -21.12
C GLY A 17 -1.18 -3.14 -21.69
N GLU A 18 -1.02 -2.08 -20.92
CA GLU A 18 -0.18 -0.92 -21.27
C GLU A 18 1.20 -1.04 -20.64
N LEU A 19 2.25 -0.79 -21.44
CA LEU A 19 3.62 -0.73 -20.92
C LEU A 19 3.83 0.56 -20.14
N LEU A 20 4.61 0.46 -19.05
CA LEU A 20 4.99 1.63 -18.27
C LEU A 20 5.81 2.60 -19.13
N PRO A 21 5.56 3.92 -19.04
CA PRO A 21 6.36 4.94 -19.71
C PRO A 21 7.72 5.06 -19.00
N MET A 22 8.68 4.20 -19.38
CA MET A 22 9.97 4.06 -18.69
C MET A 22 10.82 5.34 -18.71
N ASP A 23 10.66 6.16 -19.75
CA ASP A 23 11.27 7.48 -19.90
C ASP A 23 10.84 8.46 -18.79
N LYS A 24 9.62 8.30 -18.27
CA LYS A 24 9.10 9.08 -17.14
C LYS A 24 9.33 8.38 -15.80
N LEU A 25 9.20 7.06 -15.78
CA LEU A 25 9.29 6.27 -14.55
C LEU A 25 10.69 6.34 -13.94
N LEU A 26 11.75 6.12 -14.72
CA LEU A 26 13.11 6.05 -14.17
C LEU A 26 13.54 7.39 -13.52
N PRO A 27 13.40 8.56 -14.17
CA PRO A 27 13.69 9.84 -13.50
C PRO A 27 12.73 10.15 -12.34
N GLY A 28 11.48 9.67 -12.43
CA GLY A 28 10.49 9.80 -11.37
C GLY A 28 10.90 9.05 -10.09
N VAL A 29 11.50 7.87 -10.23
CA VAL A 29 12.05 7.10 -9.10
C VAL A 29 13.18 7.88 -8.44
N ASP A 30 14.12 8.45 -9.21
CA ASP A 30 15.22 9.26 -8.65
C ASP A 30 14.68 10.47 -7.86
N THR A 31 13.64 11.12 -8.40
CA THR A 31 12.95 12.24 -7.73
C THR A 31 12.29 11.79 -6.42
N ALA A 32 11.62 10.64 -6.42
CA ALA A 32 10.96 10.10 -5.23
C ALA A 32 11.99 9.73 -4.14
N VAL A 33 13.13 9.14 -4.53
CA VAL A 33 14.22 8.81 -3.62
C VAL A 33 14.83 10.07 -3.00
N ALA A 34 15.02 11.13 -3.78
CA ALA A 34 15.53 12.41 -3.28
C ALA A 34 14.55 13.11 -2.31
N ALA A 35 13.26 12.77 -2.38
CA ALA A 35 12.19 13.38 -1.58
C ALA A 35 11.74 12.53 -0.37
N LEU A 36 12.48 11.47 -0.02
CA LEU A 36 12.15 10.61 1.12
C LEU A 36 12.02 11.41 2.42
N SER A 37 11.01 11.07 3.21
CA SER A 37 10.71 11.73 4.47
C SER A 37 9.90 10.81 5.39
N GLU A 38 10.18 10.85 6.69
CA GLU A 38 9.39 10.19 7.73
C GLU A 38 7.94 10.71 7.77
N HIS A 39 7.68 11.90 7.24
CA HIS A 39 6.36 12.53 7.16
C HIS A 39 5.74 12.48 5.75
N GLY A 40 6.30 11.66 4.85
CA GLY A 40 5.85 11.55 3.46
C GLY A 40 4.54 10.78 3.24
N GLY A 41 3.95 10.20 4.30
CA GLY A 41 2.81 9.28 4.20
C GLY A 41 1.58 9.84 3.49
N GLU A 42 1.21 11.10 3.74
CA GLU A 42 0.06 11.72 3.09
C GLU A 42 0.29 11.92 1.58
N LYS A 43 1.50 12.36 1.19
CA LYS A 43 1.88 12.50 -0.23
C LYS A 43 1.86 11.14 -0.94
N ALA A 44 2.31 10.08 -0.27
CA ALA A 44 2.24 8.73 -0.81
C ALA A 44 0.79 8.27 -1.00
N ALA A 45 -0.08 8.50 -0.02
CA ALA A 45 -1.50 8.14 -0.11
C ALA A 45 -2.24 8.89 -1.23
N LEU A 46 -1.85 10.14 -1.51
CA LEU A 46 -2.35 10.90 -2.65
C LEU A 46 -1.88 10.32 -3.98
N ALA A 47 -0.61 9.92 -4.08
CA ALA A 47 0.02 9.47 -5.31
C ALA A 47 -0.48 8.09 -5.78
N ILE A 48 -0.91 7.20 -4.87
CA ILE A 48 -1.38 5.86 -5.21
C ILE A 48 -2.84 5.81 -5.69
N LYS A 49 -3.56 6.93 -5.64
CA LYS A 49 -4.96 7.01 -6.08
C LYS A 49 -5.10 6.68 -7.55
N THR A 50 -6.22 6.05 -7.90
CA THR A 50 -6.66 5.89 -9.29
C THR A 50 -8.01 6.54 -9.49
N THR A 51 -9.09 5.75 -9.40
CA THR A 51 -10.48 6.24 -9.42
C THR A 51 -10.95 6.74 -8.06
N ASP A 52 -10.11 6.63 -7.04
CA ASP A 52 -10.36 7.15 -5.70
C ASP A 52 -10.63 8.65 -5.72
N THR A 53 -11.75 9.10 -5.14
CA THR A 53 -12.06 10.53 -4.99
C THR A 53 -11.28 11.17 -3.84
N VAL A 54 -11.05 10.40 -2.76
CA VAL A 54 -10.33 10.82 -1.56
C VAL A 54 -9.09 9.95 -1.31
N HIS A 55 -8.03 10.53 -0.73
CA HIS A 55 -6.91 9.74 -0.21
C HIS A 55 -7.33 9.09 1.12
N LYS A 56 -6.83 7.88 1.40
CA LYS A 56 -7.22 7.11 2.58
C LYS A 56 -5.97 6.85 3.44
N THR A 57 -6.00 7.36 4.66
CA THR A 57 -4.95 7.15 5.67
C THR A 57 -5.59 6.80 7.00
N SER A 58 -4.87 6.06 7.84
CA SER A 58 -5.30 5.75 9.20
C SER A 58 -4.08 5.58 10.10
N VAL A 59 -4.20 5.96 11.36
CA VAL A 59 -3.17 5.76 12.39
C VAL A 59 -3.84 5.23 13.65
N ALA A 60 -3.29 4.17 14.22
CA ALA A 60 -3.66 3.65 15.53
C ALA A 60 -2.43 3.71 16.45
N GLN A 61 -2.61 4.15 17.68
CA GLN A 61 -1.56 4.20 18.70
C GLN A 61 -2.00 3.41 19.93
N ARG A 62 -1.10 2.58 20.48
CA ARG A 62 -1.31 1.81 21.71
C ARG A 62 0.01 1.61 22.42
N ASP A 63 -0.01 1.67 23.75
CA ASP A 63 1.11 1.23 24.60
C ASP A 63 2.51 1.73 24.16
N GLY A 64 2.57 2.96 23.63
CA GLY A 64 3.81 3.60 23.18
C GLY A 64 4.25 3.30 21.74
N TRP A 65 3.53 2.45 21.00
CA TRP A 65 3.78 2.15 19.58
C TRP A 65 2.61 2.62 18.70
N SER A 66 2.86 2.67 17.39
CA SER A 66 1.95 3.12 16.37
C SER A 66 1.89 2.18 15.16
N VAL A 67 0.72 2.08 14.54
CA VAL A 67 0.53 1.51 13.21
C VAL A 67 -0.10 2.57 12.33
N GLY A 68 0.65 3.00 11.32
CA GLY A 68 0.17 3.88 10.25
C GLY A 68 -0.19 3.06 9.01
N GLY A 69 -1.14 3.54 8.23
CA GLY A 69 -1.55 2.88 7.01
C GLY A 69 -2.08 3.84 5.96
N MET A 70 -1.86 3.47 4.70
CA MET A 70 -2.51 4.07 3.54
C MET A 70 -3.17 2.99 2.68
N ALA A 71 -4.27 3.34 2.03
CA ALA A 71 -4.97 2.43 1.13
C ALA A 71 -5.48 3.15 -0.12
N LYS A 72 -5.58 2.41 -1.23
CA LYS A 72 -6.27 2.83 -2.45
C LYS A 72 -7.14 1.70 -2.98
N GLY A 73 -8.22 2.07 -3.66
CA GLY A 73 -9.23 1.16 -4.18
C GLY A 73 -10.63 1.74 -3.97
N ALA A 74 -11.37 1.92 -5.07
CA ALA A 74 -12.75 2.41 -5.06
C ALA A 74 -13.67 1.65 -6.04
N GLY A 75 -13.13 0.69 -6.78
CA GLY A 75 -13.80 -0.19 -7.75
C GLY A 75 -12.85 -1.33 -8.14
N MET A 76 -13.37 -2.39 -8.75
CA MET A 76 -12.69 -3.70 -8.87
C MET A 76 -12.16 -4.17 -7.51
N LEU A 77 -13.08 -4.21 -6.54
CA LEU A 77 -12.81 -4.67 -5.19
C LEU A 77 -13.65 -5.92 -4.98
N ALA A 78 -12.98 -7.06 -5.00
CA ALA A 78 -13.53 -8.31 -4.50
C ALA A 78 -12.53 -8.89 -3.47
N PRO A 79 -12.93 -9.90 -2.69
CA PRO A 79 -12.09 -10.48 -1.65
C PRO A 79 -10.68 -10.84 -2.16
N GLY A 80 -9.67 -10.64 -1.32
CA GLY A 80 -8.27 -10.97 -1.67
C GLY A 80 -7.47 -9.79 -2.25
N LEU A 81 -7.82 -8.55 -1.88
CA LEU A 81 -7.05 -7.34 -2.21
C LEU A 81 -6.90 -7.02 -3.70
N ALA A 82 -7.64 -7.67 -4.60
CA ALA A 82 -7.81 -7.36 -6.03
C ALA A 82 -6.93 -6.22 -6.61
N THR A 83 -7.51 -5.07 -6.98
CA THR A 83 -6.71 -3.88 -7.34
C THR A 83 -6.34 -3.05 -6.11
N MET A 84 -6.67 -3.49 -4.90
CA MET A 84 -6.49 -2.72 -3.69
C MET A 84 -5.02 -2.71 -3.27
N LEU A 85 -4.46 -1.52 -3.07
CA LEU A 85 -3.14 -1.38 -2.48
C LEU A 85 -3.31 -0.92 -1.05
N VAL A 86 -2.73 -1.67 -0.11
CA VAL A 86 -2.69 -1.31 1.30
C VAL A 86 -1.25 -1.44 1.78
N VAL A 87 -0.71 -0.37 2.35
CA VAL A 87 0.63 -0.36 2.94
C VAL A 87 0.50 0.05 4.40
N LEU A 88 1.08 -0.76 5.29
CA LEU A 88 1.12 -0.51 6.72
C LEU A 88 2.58 -0.34 7.17
N THR A 89 2.79 0.57 8.11
CA THR A 89 4.08 0.81 8.77
C THR A 89 3.88 0.82 10.27
N THR A 90 4.85 0.32 11.02
CA THR A 90 4.80 0.30 12.48
C THR A 90 6.18 0.44 13.08
N ASP A 91 6.24 1.04 14.27
CA ASP A 91 7.43 1.12 15.14
C ASP A 91 7.41 0.06 16.26
N ALA A 92 6.43 -0.85 16.26
CA ALA A 92 6.35 -1.95 17.20
C ALA A 92 7.50 -2.95 16.99
N ASP A 93 8.26 -3.21 18.05
CA ASP A 93 9.36 -4.18 18.04
C ASP A 93 8.84 -5.60 18.29
N LEU A 94 8.57 -6.31 17.19
CA LEU A 94 8.02 -7.67 17.19
C LEU A 94 8.72 -8.54 16.16
N ASP A 95 8.75 -9.85 16.41
CA ASP A 95 9.28 -10.80 15.43
C ASP A 95 8.37 -10.92 14.19
N SER A 96 8.99 -11.31 13.07
CA SER A 96 8.28 -11.48 11.80
C SER A 96 7.07 -12.43 11.90
N PRO A 97 7.15 -13.59 12.60
CA PRO A 97 5.99 -14.46 12.79
C PRO A 97 4.82 -13.81 13.55
N ALA A 98 5.07 -12.97 14.56
CA ALA A 98 4.02 -12.25 15.27
C ALA A 98 3.35 -11.21 14.37
N LEU A 99 4.15 -10.46 13.61
CA LEU A 99 3.64 -9.48 12.64
C LEU A 99 2.77 -10.14 11.56
N ASP A 100 3.21 -11.27 10.99
CA ASP A 100 2.43 -12.03 9.99
C ASP A 100 1.10 -12.54 10.57
N ARG A 101 1.11 -13.12 11.78
CA ARG A 101 -0.13 -13.56 12.44
C ARG A 101 -1.09 -12.40 12.69
N ALA A 102 -0.59 -11.27 13.17
CA ALA A 102 -1.38 -10.08 13.44
C ALA A 102 -2.00 -9.53 12.13
N LEU A 103 -1.18 -9.42 11.08
CA LEU A 103 -1.63 -8.97 9.76
C LEU A 103 -2.74 -9.88 9.23
N ARG A 104 -2.52 -11.20 9.17
CA ARG A 104 -3.53 -12.18 8.71
C ARG A 104 -4.81 -12.15 9.54
N ALA A 105 -4.69 -11.94 10.85
CA ALA A 105 -5.86 -11.81 11.71
C ALA A 105 -6.68 -10.55 11.39
N ALA A 106 -6.02 -9.44 11.11
CA ALA A 106 -6.65 -8.18 10.74
C ALA A 106 -7.28 -8.25 9.34
N THR A 107 -6.57 -8.76 8.32
CA THR A 107 -7.09 -8.83 6.94
C THR A 107 -8.32 -9.73 6.84
N ARG A 108 -8.31 -10.88 7.54
CA ARG A 108 -9.41 -11.86 7.55
C ARG A 108 -10.77 -11.25 7.93
N VAL A 109 -10.76 -10.23 8.79
CA VAL A 109 -11.99 -9.57 9.27
C VAL A 109 -12.21 -8.19 8.66
N THR A 110 -11.31 -7.73 7.77
CA THR A 110 -11.39 -6.43 7.10
C THR A 110 -11.33 -6.61 5.58
N PHE A 111 -10.15 -6.47 4.97
CA PHE A 111 -9.98 -6.43 3.51
C PHE A 111 -10.40 -7.72 2.81
N ASP A 112 -10.26 -8.88 3.45
CA ASP A 112 -10.67 -10.18 2.87
C ASP A 112 -12.20 -10.36 2.82
N ARG A 113 -12.96 -9.36 3.30
CA ARG A 113 -14.42 -9.33 3.28
C ARG A 113 -14.98 -8.18 2.46
N VAL A 114 -14.12 -7.33 1.87
CA VAL A 114 -14.56 -6.20 1.06
C VAL A 114 -14.95 -6.71 -0.32
N ASP A 115 -16.19 -6.45 -0.69
CA ASP A 115 -16.72 -6.66 -2.02
C ASP A 115 -17.50 -5.40 -2.42
N SER A 116 -17.09 -4.77 -3.52
CA SER A 116 -17.75 -3.61 -4.10
C SER A 116 -18.52 -3.96 -5.37
N ASP A 117 -18.07 -4.95 -6.15
CA ASP A 117 -18.59 -5.23 -7.49
C ASP A 117 -18.41 -6.69 -7.97
N GLY A 118 -17.98 -7.60 -7.10
CA GLY A 118 -17.78 -9.02 -7.40
C GLY A 118 -16.63 -9.31 -8.38
N CYS A 119 -15.87 -8.29 -8.79
CA CYS A 119 -14.79 -8.42 -9.76
C CYS A 119 -13.43 -8.55 -9.05
N MET A 120 -12.93 -9.79 -8.96
CA MET A 120 -11.57 -10.06 -8.48
C MET A 120 -10.55 -9.66 -9.56
N SER A 121 -9.59 -8.80 -9.21
CA SER A 121 -8.52 -8.35 -10.11
C SER A 121 -7.56 -9.49 -10.46
N THR A 122 -6.73 -9.25 -11.49
CA THR A 122 -5.61 -10.09 -11.91
C THR A 122 -4.44 -10.06 -10.93
#